data_AF-A0A2U3R0K9-F1
#
_entry.id   AF-A0A2U3R0K9-F1
#
_cell.length_a   1.000
_cell.length_b   1.000
_cell.length_c   1.000
_cell.angle_alpha   90.00
_cell.angle_beta   90.00
_cell.angle_gamma   90.00
#
_symmetry.space_group_name_H-M   'P 1'
#
loop_
_entity.id
_entity.type
_entity.pdbx_description
1 polymer ?
#
loop_
_entity_poly.entity_id
_entity_poly.type
_entity_poly.pdbx_seq_one_letter_code
_entity_poly.pdbx_strand_id
1 'polypeptide(L)'
;MKSDMNYEVVLIDATESHIERPKKKQKFYYSGKKKRHTLKTQIVVDKKTHQVICTDFSNSKKHDFRLFKESKILIHPKVKAITDAGYQCIQKIHNNSELPKKKSKKNPLTKNNKKNNRRLTGERVVNETVIGMLTRFKIIADKYRNRRKRFGLRFNLISGIYNFDLP
;
A
#
# COMPACT_ATOMS: atom_id res chain seq x y z
N MET A 1 9.59 -24.20 -2.10
CA MET A 1 8.20 -24.31 -2.63
C MET A 1 7.95 -23.11 -3.54
N LYS A 2 7.74 -23.39 -4.84
CA LYS A 2 7.46 -22.52 -6.00
C LYS A 2 8.35 -21.27 -6.18
N SER A 3 9.53 -21.51 -6.75
CA SER A 3 10.45 -20.52 -7.33
C SER A 3 10.09 -20.10 -8.76
N ASP A 4 8.81 -20.19 -9.16
CA ASP A 4 8.35 -19.90 -10.54
C ASP A 4 7.21 -18.87 -10.60
N MET A 5 6.97 -18.09 -9.55
CA MET A 5 6.08 -16.93 -9.67
C MET A 5 6.89 -15.73 -10.18
N ASN A 6 6.99 -15.64 -11.51
CA ASN A 6 7.49 -14.44 -12.18
C ASN A 6 6.40 -13.37 -12.16
N TYR A 7 6.35 -12.58 -11.08
CA TYR A 7 5.57 -11.36 -11.06
C TYR A 7 6.10 -10.40 -12.12
N GLU A 8 5.28 -9.98 -13.08
CA GLU A 8 5.70 -8.99 -14.08
C GLU A 8 5.57 -7.58 -13.53
N VAL A 9 4.44 -7.30 -12.87
CA VAL A 9 4.09 -5.98 -12.34
C VAL A 9 3.48 -6.12 -10.95
N VAL A 10 4.07 -5.43 -9.98
CA VAL A 10 3.53 -5.33 -8.62
C VAL A 10 3.03 -3.92 -8.34
N LEU A 11 1.90 -3.84 -7.64
CA LEU A 11 1.30 -2.60 -7.18
C LEU A 11 1.58 -2.45 -5.69
N ILE A 12 2.08 -1.29 -5.27
CA ILE A 12 2.37 -1.01 -3.85
C ILE A 12 1.56 0.20 -3.44
N ASP A 13 0.79 0.06 -2.37
CA ASP A 13 0.03 1.16 -1.78
C ASP A 13 -0.09 0.97 -0.26
N ALA A 14 -0.44 2.06 0.42
CA ALA A 14 -0.66 2.09 1.84
C ALA A 14 -2.09 2.51 2.17
N THR A 15 -2.76 1.72 3.00
CA THR A 15 -4.07 2.03 3.55
C THR A 15 -3.99 2.28 5.06
N GLU A 16 -5.03 2.90 5.61
CA GLU A 16 -5.12 3.22 7.03
C GLU A 16 -6.42 2.66 7.64
N SER A 17 -6.30 1.81 8.65
CA SER A 17 -7.44 1.28 9.42
C SER A 17 -7.63 2.06 10.71
N HIS A 18 -8.87 2.40 11.04
CA HIS A 18 -9.22 3.13 12.26
C HIS A 18 -8.97 2.26 13.49
N ILE A 19 -8.35 2.81 14.53
CA ILE A 19 -8.19 2.16 15.83
C ILE A 19 -8.82 2.97 16.95
N GLU A 20 -9.03 2.33 18.09
CA GLU A 20 -9.31 3.06 19.32
C GLU A 20 -8.20 4.05 19.70
N ARG A 21 -8.63 5.19 20.26
CA ARG A 21 -7.72 6.23 20.75
C ARG A 21 -6.77 5.62 21.79
N PRO A 22 -5.46 5.58 21.55
CA PRO A 22 -4.52 5.03 22.51
C PRO A 22 -4.51 5.86 23.80
N LYS A 23 -4.37 5.24 24.97
CA LYS A 23 -4.16 6.01 26.22
C LYS A 23 -2.75 6.64 26.26
N LYS A 24 -1.74 5.88 25.85
CA LYS A 24 -0.33 6.29 25.79
C LYS A 24 0.15 6.48 24.35
N LYS A 25 1.08 7.41 24.15
CA LYS A 25 1.76 7.66 22.86
C LYS A 25 0.81 7.95 21.67
N GLN A 26 -0.29 8.67 21.93
CA GLN A 26 -1.34 9.01 20.95
C GLN A 26 -0.80 9.60 19.65
N LYS A 27 0.15 10.54 19.77
CA LYS A 27 0.78 11.24 18.64
C LYS A 27 1.40 10.30 17.59
N PHE A 28 1.80 9.07 17.94
CA PHE A 28 2.34 8.12 16.96
C PHE A 28 1.26 7.50 16.08
N TYR A 29 0.04 7.39 16.57
CA TYR A 29 -1.07 6.76 15.87
C TYR A 29 -2.01 7.77 15.22
N TYR A 30 -1.87 9.05 15.51
CA TYR A 30 -2.72 10.08 14.92
C TYR A 30 -2.35 10.30 13.45
N SER A 31 -3.32 10.14 12.56
CA SER A 31 -3.22 10.48 11.14
C SER A 31 -3.80 11.86 10.90
N GLY A 32 -2.96 12.79 10.43
CA GLY A 32 -3.41 14.12 10.03
C GLY A 32 -4.36 14.07 8.84
N LYS A 33 -4.13 13.16 7.89
CA LYS A 33 -4.96 12.97 6.68
C LYS A 33 -6.35 12.47 7.01
N LYS A 34 -6.46 11.49 7.92
CA LYS A 34 -7.75 10.88 8.32
C LYS A 34 -8.42 11.57 9.51
N LYS A 35 -7.73 12.53 10.16
CA LYS A 35 -8.12 13.22 11.40
C LYS A 35 -8.54 12.26 12.52
N ARG A 36 -7.87 11.12 12.64
CA ARG A 36 -8.20 10.05 13.61
C ARG A 36 -6.98 9.17 13.91
N HIS A 37 -7.08 8.32 14.92
CA HIS A 37 -6.01 7.36 15.23
C HIS A 37 -6.13 6.14 14.31
N THR A 38 -5.06 5.78 13.62
CA THR A 38 -5.09 4.66 12.66
C THR A 38 -3.92 3.69 12.90
N LEU A 39 -3.94 2.58 12.19
CA LEU A 39 -2.77 1.79 11.84
C LEU A 39 -2.61 1.87 10.33
N LYS A 40 -1.36 1.94 9.89
CA LYS A 40 -1.03 1.97 8.47
C LYS A 40 -0.64 0.56 8.04
N THR A 41 -1.15 0.16 6.88
CA THR A 41 -0.84 -1.13 6.25
C THR A 41 -0.35 -0.87 4.85
N GLN A 42 0.87 -1.28 4.54
CA GLN A 42 1.36 -1.40 3.18
C GLN A 42 0.92 -2.74 2.61
N ILE A 43 0.48 -2.74 1.36
CA ILE A 43 0.03 -3.94 0.65
C ILE A 43 0.78 -3.97 -0.68
N VAL A 44 1.36 -5.12 -1.00
CA VAL A 44 1.92 -5.42 -2.32
C VAL A 44 1.02 -6.42 -3.01
N VAL A 45 0.55 -6.07 -4.20
CA VAL A 45 -0.42 -6.84 -4.98
C VAL A 45 0.19 -7.18 -6.33
N ASP A 46 0.03 -8.42 -6.77
CA ASP A 46 0.31 -8.79 -8.16
C ASP A 46 -0.76 -8.20 -9.09
N LYS A 47 -0.35 -7.45 -10.10
CA LYS A 47 -1.30 -6.80 -11.02
C LYS A 47 -2.08 -7.82 -11.86
N LYS A 48 -1.48 -8.96 -12.20
CA LYS A 48 -2.09 -9.94 -13.11
C LYS A 48 -3.14 -10.80 -12.40
N THR A 49 -2.79 -11.35 -11.24
CA THR A 49 -3.65 -12.26 -10.48
C THR A 49 -4.50 -11.58 -9.42
N HIS A 50 -4.23 -10.30 -9.13
CA HIS A 50 -4.81 -9.55 -8.01
C HIS A 50 -4.46 -10.11 -6.62
N GLN A 51 -3.55 -11.09 -6.54
CA GLN A 51 -3.12 -11.68 -5.27
C GLN A 51 -2.37 -10.67 -4.41
N VAL A 52 -2.69 -10.65 -3.12
CA VAL A 52 -1.88 -9.97 -2.12
C VAL A 52 -0.62 -10.81 -1.88
N ILE A 53 0.53 -10.30 -2.29
CA ILE A 53 1.82 -10.99 -2.16
C ILE A 53 2.34 -10.86 -0.74
N CYS A 54 2.38 -9.63 -0.23
CA CYS A 54 2.87 -9.36 1.12
C CYS A 54 2.30 -8.05 1.67
N THR A 55 2.36 -7.95 2.99
CA THR A 55 1.80 -6.85 3.78
C THR A 55 2.80 -6.44 4.85
N ASP A 56 2.84 -5.16 5.17
CA ASP A 56 3.63 -4.64 6.30
C ASP A 56 2.86 -3.56 7.05
N PHE A 57 3.19 -3.34 8.33
CA PHE A 57 2.37 -2.56 9.25
C PHE A 57 3.20 -1.52 10.00
N SER A 58 2.60 -0.34 10.19
CA SER A 58 3.14 0.65 11.11
C SER A 58 2.06 1.46 11.81
N ASN A 59 2.52 2.31 12.73
CA ASN A 59 1.71 3.42 13.20
C ASN A 59 1.53 4.48 12.09
N SER A 60 0.51 5.32 12.21
CA SER A 60 0.08 6.24 11.16
C SER A 60 0.98 7.42 10.91
N LYS A 61 1.80 7.81 11.91
CA LYS A 61 2.74 8.93 11.76
C LYS A 61 3.81 8.64 10.71
N LYS A 62 4.11 7.36 10.45
CA LYS A 62 5.15 6.97 9.49
C LYS A 62 4.69 7.28 8.06
N HIS A 63 5.57 7.89 7.28
CA HIS A 63 5.37 8.14 5.85
C HIS A 63 5.45 6.84 5.04
N ASP A 64 4.73 6.76 3.92
CA ASP A 64 4.58 5.52 3.13
C ASP A 64 5.93 5.03 2.62
N PHE A 65 6.76 5.91 2.05
CA PHE A 65 8.12 5.54 1.64
C PHE A 65 9.02 5.05 2.79
N ARG A 66 8.82 5.53 4.02
CA ARG A 66 9.59 5.04 5.18
C ARG A 66 9.11 3.66 5.61
N LEU A 67 7.79 3.41 5.54
CA LEU A 67 7.23 2.08 5.75
C LEU A 67 7.82 1.10 4.74
N PHE A 68 7.89 1.48 3.46
CA PHE A 68 8.52 0.65 2.42
C PHE A 68 9.97 0.28 2.75
N LYS A 69 10.82 1.24 3.12
CA LYS A 69 12.21 0.95 3.48
C LYS A 69 12.34 0.00 4.66
N GLU A 70 11.51 0.20 5.69
CA GLU A 70 11.55 -0.62 6.91
C GLU A 70 10.94 -2.01 6.69
N SER A 71 10.04 -2.16 5.71
CA SER A 71 9.46 -3.46 5.33
C SER A 71 10.51 -4.44 4.76
N LYS A 72 11.66 -3.93 4.30
CA LYS A 72 12.76 -4.71 3.70
C LYS A 72 12.30 -5.66 2.58
N ILE A 73 11.21 -5.31 1.89
CA ILE A 73 10.72 -6.08 0.76
C ILE A 73 11.74 -5.99 -0.37
N LEU A 74 12.20 -7.17 -0.82
CA LEU A 74 13.10 -7.30 -1.96
C LEU A 74 12.27 -7.55 -3.21
N ILE A 75 12.21 -6.56 -4.09
CA ILE A 75 11.56 -6.68 -5.40
C ILE A 75 12.65 -7.02 -6.40
N HIS A 76 12.44 -8.10 -7.16
CA HIS A 76 13.42 -8.50 -8.15
C HIS A 76 13.57 -7.41 -9.24
N PRO A 77 14.80 -7.04 -9.67
CA PRO A 77 15.03 -5.87 -10.54
C PRO A 77 14.22 -5.84 -11.84
N LYS A 78 13.88 -7.00 -12.39
CA LYS A 78 13.06 -7.14 -13.62
C LYS A 78 11.58 -6.86 -13.39
N VAL A 79 11.08 -6.98 -12.17
CA VAL A 79 9.66 -6.77 -11.84
C VAL A 79 9.36 -5.28 -11.84
N LYS A 80 8.30 -4.85 -12.51
CA LYS A 80 7.90 -3.46 -12.53
C LYS A 80 7.11 -3.12 -11.27
N ALA A 81 7.53 -2.12 -10.51
CA ALA A 81 6.77 -1.64 -9.34
C ALA A 81 5.97 -0.38 -9.67
N ILE A 82 4.66 -0.40 -9.50
CA ILE A 82 3.81 0.78 -9.70
C ILE A 82 3.32 1.25 -8.34
N THR A 83 3.57 2.53 -8.05
CA THR A 83 3.29 3.09 -6.72
C THR A 83 2.64 4.47 -6.82
N ASP A 84 2.13 4.94 -5.68
CA ASP A 84 1.54 6.26 -5.56
C ASP A 84 2.61 7.37 -5.38
N ALA A 85 2.20 8.63 -5.44
CA ALA A 85 3.13 9.75 -5.24
C ALA A 85 3.74 9.83 -3.83
N GLY A 86 3.26 9.05 -2.86
CA GLY A 86 3.81 8.90 -1.51
C GLY A 86 5.07 8.03 -1.46
N TYR A 87 5.41 7.31 -2.52
CA TYR A 87 6.65 6.54 -2.65
C TYR A 87 7.75 7.31 -3.40
N GLN A 88 7.74 8.64 -3.33
CA GLN A 88 8.81 9.46 -3.89
C GLN A 88 10.20 8.95 -3.48
N CYS A 89 11.09 8.84 -4.47
CA CYS A 89 12.44 8.27 -4.36
C CYS A 89 12.53 6.73 -4.34
N ILE A 90 11.44 5.97 -4.54
CA ILE A 90 11.52 4.50 -4.68
C ILE A 90 12.42 4.06 -5.84
N GLN A 91 12.52 4.89 -6.90
CA GLN A 91 13.43 4.66 -8.03
C GLN A 91 14.90 4.57 -7.63
N LYS A 92 15.31 5.10 -6.46
CA LYS A 92 16.68 4.94 -5.93
C LYS A 92 16.95 3.57 -5.33
N ILE A 93 15.88 2.86 -4.93
CA ILE A 93 15.95 1.51 -4.34
C ILE A 93 15.67 0.46 -5.42
N HIS A 94 14.71 0.75 -6.30
CA HIS A 94 14.27 -0.13 -7.37
C HIS A 94 14.08 0.66 -8.66
N ASN A 95 15.02 0.55 -9.59
CA ASN A 95 15.05 1.35 -10.82
C ASN A 95 13.79 1.14 -11.69
N ASN A 96 13.26 -0.08 -11.74
CA ASN A 96 12.07 -0.43 -12.52
C ASN A 96 10.77 -0.05 -11.78
N SER A 97 10.70 1.19 -11.27
CA SER A 97 9.53 1.74 -10.58
C SER A 97 8.87 2.87 -11.37
N GLU A 98 7.55 2.81 -11.52
CA GLU A 98 6.72 3.88 -12.09
C GLU A 98 5.88 4.57 -11.01
N LEU A 99 5.92 5.91 -11.02
CA LEU A 99 5.14 6.77 -10.15
C LEU A 99 4.56 7.93 -10.96
N PRO A 100 3.37 8.45 -10.59
CA PRO A 100 2.84 9.64 -11.21
C PRO A 100 3.76 10.85 -10.95
N LYS A 101 4.02 11.63 -12.00
CA LYS A 101 4.81 12.85 -11.88
C LYS A 101 4.01 13.92 -11.13
N LYS A 102 4.58 14.43 -10.04
CA LYS A 102 3.98 15.49 -9.23
C LYS A 102 4.19 16.85 -9.90
N LYS A 103 3.14 17.69 -9.92
CA LYS A 103 3.27 19.11 -10.32
C LYS A 103 4.03 19.89 -9.23
N SER A 104 4.89 20.83 -9.62
CA SER A 104 5.47 21.81 -8.69
C SER A 104 5.24 23.23 -9.21
N LYS A 105 5.41 24.24 -8.35
CA LYS A 105 5.20 25.64 -8.71
C LYS A 105 6.05 26.07 -9.92
N LYS A 106 7.29 25.57 -10.00
CA LYS A 106 8.24 25.87 -11.08
C LYS A 106 8.14 24.90 -12.27
N ASN A 107 7.63 23.69 -12.04
CA ASN A 107 7.57 22.63 -13.06
C ASN A 107 6.12 22.14 -13.24
N PRO A 108 5.32 22.82 -14.09
CA PRO A 108 3.98 22.38 -14.44
C PRO A 108 4.00 21.06 -15.23
N LEU A 109 2.87 20.34 -15.23
CA LEU A 109 2.74 19.09 -15.99
C LEU A 109 2.49 19.37 -17.47
N THR A 110 3.41 18.92 -18.32
CA THR A 110 3.21 18.86 -19.77
C THR A 110 2.04 17.93 -20.14
N LYS A 111 1.49 18.09 -21.35
CA LYS A 111 0.42 17.21 -21.87
C LYS A 111 0.81 15.73 -21.81
N ASN A 112 2.06 15.39 -22.14
CA ASN A 112 2.56 14.02 -22.07
C ASN A 112 2.60 13.48 -20.62
N ASN A 113 3.05 14.30 -19.66
CA ASN A 113 3.04 13.90 -18.24
C ASN A 113 1.62 13.63 -17.74
N LYS A 114 0.63 14.43 -18.18
CA LYS A 114 -0.78 14.20 -17.83
C LYS A 114 -1.30 12.88 -18.43
N LYS A 115 -0.98 12.59 -19.69
CA LYS A 115 -1.35 11.34 -20.36
C LYS A 115 -0.76 10.12 -19.65
N ASN A 116 0.53 10.19 -19.29
CA ASN A 116 1.20 9.12 -18.54
C ASN A 116 0.62 8.95 -17.13
N ASN A 117 0.36 10.04 -16.41
CA ASN A 117 -0.29 9.97 -15.10
C ASN A 117 -1.68 9.33 -15.21
N ARG A 118 -2.46 9.63 -16.26
CA ARG A 118 -3.77 9.01 -16.49
C ARG A 118 -3.65 7.50 -16.74
N ARG A 119 -2.66 7.07 -17.53
CA ARG A 119 -2.36 5.64 -17.75
C ARG A 119 -2.03 4.96 -16.41
N LEU A 120 -1.12 5.54 -15.62
CA LEU A 120 -0.73 5.02 -14.31
C LEU A 120 -1.89 4.93 -13.33
N THR A 121 -2.77 5.93 -13.30
CA THR A 121 -3.98 5.87 -12.48
C THR A 121 -4.86 4.70 -12.89
N GLY A 122 -5.06 4.48 -14.19
CA GLY A 122 -5.80 3.31 -14.70
C GLY A 122 -5.16 1.98 -14.29
N GLU A 123 -3.84 1.86 -14.35
CA GLU A 123 -3.14 0.65 -13.92
C GLU A 123 -3.26 0.38 -12.42
N ARG A 124 -3.42 1.42 -11.60
CA ARG A 124 -3.53 1.32 -10.13
C ARG A 124 -4.94 0.99 -9.63
N VAL A 125 -5.98 1.05 -10.48
CA VAL A 125 -7.37 0.71 -10.11
C VAL A 125 -7.47 -0.69 -9.51
N VAL A 126 -6.64 -1.62 -9.98
CA VAL A 126 -6.57 -2.98 -9.41
C VAL A 126 -6.27 -2.94 -7.92
N ASN A 127 -5.30 -2.14 -7.48
CA ASN A 127 -4.95 -2.06 -6.06
C ASN A 127 -6.08 -1.44 -5.22
N GLU A 128 -6.75 -0.41 -5.75
CA GLU A 128 -7.94 0.16 -5.12
C GLU A 128 -9.05 -0.87 -4.97
N THR A 129 -9.22 -1.74 -5.98
CA THR A 129 -10.18 -2.83 -5.97
C THR A 129 -9.84 -3.86 -4.89
N VAL A 130 -8.57 -4.30 -4.80
CA VAL A 130 -8.10 -5.23 -3.76
C VAL A 130 -8.28 -4.63 -2.36
N ILE A 131 -7.88 -3.37 -2.16
CA ILE A 131 -8.11 -2.66 -0.89
C ILE A 131 -9.62 -2.58 -0.58
N GLY A 132 -10.45 -2.31 -1.59
CA GLY A 132 -11.91 -2.33 -1.48
C GLY A 132 -12.44 -3.67 -0.99
N MET A 133 -11.95 -4.79 -1.53
CA MET A 133 -12.31 -6.14 -1.08
C MET A 133 -11.87 -6.40 0.37
N LEU A 134 -10.63 -6.07 0.72
CA LEU A 134 -10.11 -6.24 2.10
C LEU A 134 -10.88 -5.38 3.10
N THR A 135 -11.33 -4.20 2.69
CA THR A 135 -12.14 -3.29 3.53
C THR A 135 -13.61 -3.67 3.62
N ARG A 136 -14.08 -4.73 2.94
CA ARG A 136 -15.40 -5.32 3.22
C ARG A 136 -15.44 -6.03 4.57
N PHE A 137 -14.31 -6.57 5.01
CA PHE A 137 -14.17 -7.16 6.33
C PHE A 137 -14.28 -6.07 7.39
N LYS A 138 -15.34 -6.13 8.22
CA LYS A 138 -15.64 -5.10 9.24
C LYS A 138 -14.51 -4.85 10.22
N ILE A 139 -13.66 -5.84 10.47
CA ILE A 139 -12.47 -5.70 11.31
C ILE A 139 -11.44 -4.71 10.75
N ILE A 140 -11.40 -4.51 9.43
CA ILE A 140 -10.55 -3.53 8.74
C ILE A 140 -11.33 -2.23 8.49
N ALA A 141 -12.61 -2.34 8.11
CA ALA A 141 -13.47 -1.20 7.74
C ALA A 141 -13.81 -0.30 8.94
N ASP A 142 -14.19 -0.93 10.04
CA ASP A 142 -14.67 -0.23 11.23
C ASP A 142 -13.53 0.12 12.18
N LYS A 143 -13.87 0.82 13.27
CA LYS A 143 -12.93 1.07 14.36
C LYS A 143 -12.48 -0.26 14.95
N TYR A 144 -11.20 -0.58 14.78
CA TYR A 144 -10.57 -1.75 15.35
C TYR A 144 -10.40 -1.59 16.88
N ARG A 145 -11.13 -2.39 17.64
CA ARG A 145 -11.18 -2.39 19.11
C ARG A 145 -10.31 -3.47 19.76
N ASN A 146 -9.67 -4.31 18.96
CA ASN A 146 -8.90 -5.43 19.44
C ASN A 146 -7.46 -5.04 19.83
N ARG A 147 -6.73 -5.97 20.48
CA ARG A 147 -5.30 -5.79 20.78
C ARG A 147 -4.51 -5.47 19.50
N ARG A 148 -3.93 -4.27 19.44
CA ARG A 148 -3.19 -3.74 18.28
C ARG A 148 -1.98 -4.58 17.88
N LYS A 149 -1.29 -5.22 18.84
CA LYS A 149 -0.17 -6.13 18.57
C LYS A 149 -0.53 -7.30 17.64
N ARG A 150 -1.81 -7.69 17.59
CA ARG A 150 -2.32 -8.78 16.74
C ARG A 150 -2.99 -8.28 15.45
N PHE A 151 -2.95 -6.97 15.17
CA PHE A 151 -3.59 -6.41 13.98
C PHE A 151 -2.98 -6.99 12.70
N GLY A 152 -1.64 -6.99 12.59
CA GLY A 152 -0.96 -7.53 11.41
C GLY A 152 -1.29 -9.00 11.15
N LEU A 153 -1.28 -9.84 12.18
CA LEU A 153 -1.66 -11.26 12.07
C LEU A 153 -3.09 -11.43 11.52
N ARG A 154 -4.05 -10.64 12.03
CA ARG A 154 -5.44 -10.70 11.57
C ARG A 154 -5.59 -10.18 10.15
N PHE A 155 -4.88 -9.12 9.79
CA PHE A 155 -4.88 -8.59 8.43
C PHE A 155 -4.31 -9.62 7.45
N ASN A 156 -3.20 -10.28 7.80
CA ASN A 156 -2.60 -11.33 6.97
C ASN A 156 -3.53 -12.51 6.77
N LEU A 157 -4.27 -12.92 7.80
CA LEU A 157 -5.27 -13.97 7.69
C LEU A 157 -6.39 -13.57 6.70
N ILE A 158 -6.86 -12.32 6.76
CA ILE A 158 -7.88 -11.80 5.84
C ILE A 158 -7.33 -11.74 4.41
N SER A 159 -6.08 -11.31 4.23
CA SER A 159 -5.41 -11.35 2.92
C SER A 159 -5.28 -12.78 2.39
N GLY A 160 -5.02 -13.76 3.27
CA GLY A 160 -4.99 -15.18 2.92
C GLY A 160 -6.36 -15.70 2.47
N ILE A 161 -7.43 -15.37 3.19
CA ILE A 161 -8.82 -15.72 2.81
C ILE A 161 -9.16 -15.08 1.47
N TYR A 162 -8.87 -13.79 1.31
CA TYR A 162 -9.07 -13.09 0.04
C TYR A 162 -8.34 -13.77 -1.11
N ASN A 163 -7.07 -14.14 -0.92
CA ASN A 163 -6.29 -14.84 -1.95
C ASN A 163 -6.83 -16.23 -2.28
N PHE A 164 -7.42 -16.92 -1.30
CA PHE A 164 -8.03 -18.24 -1.49
C PHE A 164 -9.32 -18.17 -2.31
N ASP A 165 -10.08 -17.09 -2.15
CA ASP A 165 -11.34 -16.85 -2.88
C ASP A 165 -11.12 -16.23 -4.28
N LEU A 166 -9.87 -16.03 -4.70
CA LEU A 166 -9.57 -15.56 -6.06
C LEU A 166 -9.84 -16.68 -7.07
N PRO A 167 -10.44 -16.34 -8.23
CA PRO A 167 -10.75 -17.30 -9.29
C PRO A 167 -9.52 -17.88 -9.98
#